data_AF-A0A963RA45-F1
#
_entry.id   AF-A0A963RA45-F1
#
_cell.length_a   1.000
_cell.length_b   1.000
_cell.length_c   1.000
_cell.angle_alpha   90.00
_cell.angle_beta   90.00
_cell.angle_gamma   90.00
#
_symmetry.space_group_name_H-M   'P 1'
#
loop_
_entity.id
_entity.type
_entity.pdbx_description
1 polymer ?
#
loop_
_entity_poly.entity_id
_entity_poly.type
_entity_poly.pdbx_seq_one_letter_code
_entity_poly.pdbx_strand_id
1 'polypeptide(L)'
;PFFDRPLGDSPIDADRIQASPLLGRLEAMKIGAAPAIAGLAFIAIGGLAWARAADGLVAPMPRQIYLPEVPGWHRVDYAPAVWWEPRAEGAEHRLLGRYADKDGREVDVFLAVYSSQGEGREAGGFGQGALAAESDWSWQSPGPAIGGAKSDRLLAHARTERLALTWYRTGDKLTGSNVRLKLANMADRLLLRRNATTVLILSAEEREGKPAADTLNAFRRATGPLDQWMDRVAGVR
;
A
#
# COMPACT_ATOMS: atom_id res chain seq x y z
N PRO A 1 -19.76 -27.75 3.21
CA PRO A 1 -20.64 -28.34 4.24
C PRO A 1 -19.80 -28.83 5.44
N PHE A 2 -19.44 -27.91 6.34
CA PHE A 2 -18.74 -28.23 7.60
C PHE A 2 -19.72 -28.27 8.79
N PHE A 3 -20.98 -27.87 8.57
CA PHE A 3 -21.98 -27.62 9.61
C PHE A 3 -23.12 -28.66 9.68
N ASP A 4 -23.21 -29.59 8.73
CA ASP A 4 -24.16 -30.72 8.77
C ASP A 4 -23.43 -31.97 9.30
N ARG A 5 -23.14 -32.01 10.60
CA ARG A 5 -22.61 -33.21 11.26
C ARG A 5 -23.73 -33.90 12.07
N PRO A 6 -23.93 -35.22 11.93
CA PRO A 6 -24.88 -35.97 12.75
C PRO A 6 -24.61 -35.78 14.25
N LEU A 7 -25.66 -35.81 15.09
CA LEU A 7 -25.62 -35.58 16.54
C LEU A 7 -24.71 -36.54 17.36
N GLY A 8 -24.00 -37.47 16.71
CA GLY A 8 -23.04 -38.38 17.34
C GLY A 8 -21.67 -38.46 16.63
N ASP A 9 -21.41 -37.62 15.62
CA ASP A 9 -20.11 -37.60 14.94
C ASP A 9 -19.08 -36.90 15.83
N SER A 10 -18.09 -37.65 16.31
CA SER A 10 -17.06 -37.10 17.19
C SER A 10 -16.29 -36.01 16.43
N PRO A 11 -16.15 -34.79 16.98
CA PRO A 11 -15.43 -33.71 16.30
C PRO A 11 -13.97 -34.06 16.02
N ILE A 12 -13.43 -35.02 16.78
CA ILE A 12 -12.04 -35.44 16.83
C ILE A 12 -11.99 -36.98 16.75
N ASP A 13 -11.18 -37.49 15.84
CA ASP A 13 -10.85 -38.92 15.71
C ASP A 13 -9.71 -39.25 16.69
N ALA A 14 -10.10 -39.66 17.91
CA ALA A 14 -9.16 -39.90 19.00
C ALA A 14 -8.23 -41.10 18.71
N ASP A 15 -8.74 -42.14 18.06
CA ASP A 15 -7.98 -43.35 17.74
C ASP A 15 -6.87 -43.04 16.73
N ARG A 16 -7.17 -42.19 15.73
CA ARG A 16 -6.18 -41.74 14.75
C ARG A 16 -5.10 -40.84 15.37
N ILE A 17 -5.45 -40.05 16.38
CA ILE A 17 -4.48 -39.23 17.13
C ILE A 17 -3.56 -40.12 17.97
N GLN A 18 -4.11 -41.10 18.68
CA GLN A 18 -3.34 -42.04 19.50
C GLN A 18 -2.43 -42.95 18.67
N ALA A 19 -2.88 -43.35 17.48
CA ALA A 19 -2.10 -44.17 16.56
C ALA A 19 -1.00 -43.39 15.81
N SER A 20 -0.91 -42.06 15.98
CA SER A 20 0.07 -41.24 15.27
C SER A 20 1.49 -41.46 15.79
N PRO A 21 2.40 -42.04 14.99
CA PRO A 21 3.78 -42.30 15.41
C PRO A 21 4.57 -41.00 15.63
N LEU A 22 4.14 -39.89 15.03
CA LEU A 22 4.75 -38.58 15.23
C LEU A 22 4.41 -38.01 16.61
N LEU A 23 3.16 -38.16 17.05
CA LEU A 23 2.71 -37.71 18.38
C LEU A 23 3.30 -38.58 19.48
N GLY A 24 3.32 -39.91 19.30
CA GLY A 24 3.95 -40.82 20.26
C GLY A 24 5.46 -40.57 20.42
N ARG A 25 6.16 -40.18 19.34
CA ARG A 25 7.57 -39.75 19.41
C ARG A 25 7.73 -38.46 20.20
N LEU A 26 6.89 -37.45 19.98
CA LEU A 26 6.93 -36.18 20.71
C LEU A 26 6.59 -36.34 22.19
N GLU A 27 5.63 -37.20 22.53
CA GLU A 27 5.26 -37.51 23.91
C GLU A 27 6.38 -38.21 24.69
N ALA A 28 7.11 -39.11 24.02
CA ALA A 28 8.25 -39.80 24.61
C ALA A 28 9.51 -38.91 24.75
N MET A 29 9.57 -37.75 24.08
CA MET A 29 10.70 -36.83 24.18
C MET A 29 10.72 -36.17 25.57
N LYS A 30 11.79 -36.41 26.31
CA LYS A 30 12.06 -35.74 27.59
C LYS A 30 13.22 -34.78 27.42
N ILE A 31 13.01 -33.53 27.81
CA ILE A 31 14.06 -32.50 27.87
C ILE A 31 14.28 -32.10 29.32
N GLY A 32 15.54 -32.02 29.74
CA GLY A 32 15.88 -31.49 31.06
C GLY A 32 15.54 -30.00 31.18
N ALA A 33 15.30 -29.51 32.39
CA ALA A 33 14.92 -28.11 32.61
C ALA A 33 15.95 -27.11 32.06
N ALA A 34 17.25 -27.37 32.27
CA ALA A 34 18.32 -26.49 31.77
C ALA A 34 18.35 -26.39 30.23
N PRO A 35 18.41 -27.49 29.44
CA PRO A 35 18.36 -27.38 27.99
C PRO A 35 17.01 -26.85 27.47
N ALA A 36 15.89 -27.07 28.19
CA ALA A 36 14.60 -26.49 27.84
C ALA A 36 14.60 -24.95 27.98
N ILE A 37 15.11 -24.44 29.10
CA ILE A 37 15.25 -22.99 29.34
C ILE A 37 16.23 -22.38 28.33
N ALA A 38 17.36 -23.04 28.08
CA ALA A 38 18.32 -22.58 27.08
C ALA A 38 17.72 -22.54 25.67
N GLY A 39 16.93 -23.55 25.29
CA GLY A 39 16.20 -23.58 24.02
C GLY A 39 15.16 -22.46 23.92
N LEU A 40 14.39 -22.21 24.98
CA LEU A 40 13.44 -21.11 25.02
C LEU A 40 14.14 -19.74 24.90
N ALA A 41 15.23 -19.56 25.64
CA ALA A 41 16.05 -18.35 25.56
C ALA A 41 16.62 -18.14 24.15
N PHE A 42 17.10 -19.21 23.51
CA PHE A 42 17.62 -19.16 22.15
C PHE A 42 16.53 -18.77 21.15
N ILE A 43 15.32 -19.34 21.24
CA ILE A 43 14.18 -18.96 20.39
C ILE A 43 13.79 -17.50 20.62
N ALA A 44 13.72 -17.06 21.88
CA ALA A 44 13.37 -15.68 22.21
C ALA A 44 14.41 -14.68 21.67
N ILE A 45 15.70 -14.96 21.87
CA ILE A 45 16.80 -14.14 21.34
C ILE A 45 16.78 -14.14 19.81
N GLY A 46 16.59 -15.30 19.18
CA GLY A 46 16.49 -15.41 17.73
C GLY A 46 15.34 -14.58 17.16
N GLY A 47 14.16 -14.64 17.80
CA GLY A 47 13.00 -13.82 17.44
C GLY A 47 13.24 -12.33 17.63
N LEU A 48 13.88 -11.91 18.73
CA LEU A 48 14.24 -10.51 18.97
C LEU A 48 15.26 -10.00 17.95
N ALA A 49 16.28 -10.80 17.64
CA ALA A 49 17.28 -10.47 16.62
C ALA A 49 16.62 -10.33 15.24
N TRP A 50 15.69 -11.22 14.89
CA TRP A 50 14.92 -11.14 13.64
C TRP A 50 14.07 -9.88 13.58
N ALA A 51 13.28 -9.60 14.63
CA ALA A 51 12.43 -8.42 14.69
C ALA A 51 13.26 -7.14 14.53
N ARG A 52 14.39 -7.06 15.24
CA ARG A 52 15.31 -5.92 15.16
C ARG A 52 15.96 -5.78 13.78
N ALA A 53 16.31 -6.89 13.13
CA ALA A 53 16.80 -6.87 11.76
C ALA A 53 15.72 -6.42 10.76
N ALA A 54 14.48 -6.87 10.95
CA ALA A 54 13.33 -6.51 10.13
C ALA A 54 12.94 -5.03 10.26
N ASP A 55 13.04 -4.46 11.47
CA ASP A 55 12.76 -3.05 11.73
C ASP A 55 13.83 -2.12 11.13
N GLY A 56 15.07 -2.60 11.03
CA GLY A 56 16.18 -1.89 10.40
C GLY A 56 16.20 -1.96 8.87
N LEU A 57 15.22 -2.61 8.23
CA LEU A 57 15.17 -2.72 6.77
C LEU A 57 14.85 -1.36 6.15
N VAL A 58 15.83 -0.82 5.44
CA VAL A 58 15.71 0.41 4.67
C VAL A 58 16.09 0.11 3.22
N ALA A 59 15.17 0.39 2.31
CA ALA A 59 15.40 0.30 0.88
C ALA A 59 16.35 1.43 0.43
N PRO A 60 17.29 1.16 -0.49
CA PRO A 60 18.11 2.20 -1.09
C PRO A 60 17.21 3.19 -1.85
N MET A 61 17.46 4.49 -1.69
CA MET A 61 16.70 5.55 -2.34
C MET A 61 17.59 6.38 -3.26
N PRO A 62 17.08 6.85 -4.41
CA PRO A 62 17.75 7.88 -5.19
C PRO A 62 17.86 9.16 -4.36
N ARG A 63 18.88 9.99 -4.62
CA ARG A 63 19.03 11.28 -3.91
C ARG A 63 17.89 12.25 -4.25
N GLN A 64 17.33 12.13 -5.44
CA GLN A 64 16.27 12.99 -5.95
C GLN A 64 15.39 12.21 -6.92
N ILE A 65 14.10 12.54 -6.92
CA ILE A 65 13.11 12.01 -7.86
C ILE A 65 12.44 13.17 -8.59
N TYR A 66 11.91 12.87 -9.77
CA TYR A 66 11.22 13.84 -10.62
C TYR A 66 9.95 13.25 -11.19
N LEU A 67 8.95 14.10 -11.43
CA LEU A 67 7.77 13.68 -12.16
C LEU A 67 8.16 13.41 -13.63
N PRO A 68 7.84 12.22 -14.17
CA PRO A 68 8.32 11.77 -15.47
C PRO A 68 7.52 12.40 -16.61
N GLU A 69 8.05 12.38 -17.82
CA GLU A 69 7.28 12.78 -19.00
C GLU A 69 6.16 11.77 -19.28
N VAL A 70 5.00 12.26 -19.71
CA VAL A 70 3.83 11.45 -20.05
C VAL A 70 3.40 11.79 -21.47
N PRO A 71 3.44 10.84 -22.42
CA PRO A 71 3.13 11.11 -23.83
C PRO A 71 1.78 11.82 -24.03
N GLY A 72 1.79 12.96 -24.72
CA GLY A 72 0.59 13.76 -24.98
C GLY A 72 0.15 14.66 -23.82
N TRP A 73 0.87 14.62 -22.69
CA TRP A 73 0.64 15.46 -21.53
C TRP A 73 1.90 16.27 -21.23
N HIS A 74 1.71 17.50 -20.77
CA HIS A 74 2.79 18.39 -20.37
C HIS A 74 2.54 18.93 -18.97
N ARG A 75 3.62 19.19 -18.22
CA ARG A 75 3.51 19.79 -16.89
C ARG A 75 3.06 21.24 -17.02
N VAL A 76 2.15 21.65 -16.16
CA VAL A 76 1.66 23.03 -16.03
C VAL A 76 1.74 23.47 -14.57
N ASP A 77 1.64 24.77 -14.33
CA ASP A 77 1.70 25.32 -12.98
C ASP A 77 0.57 24.78 -12.11
N TYR A 78 0.92 24.46 -10.87
CA TYR A 78 -0.01 23.94 -9.89
C TYR A 78 -0.78 25.08 -9.21
N ALA A 79 -1.94 25.43 -9.77
CA ALA A 79 -2.83 26.48 -9.25
C ALA A 79 -4.29 25.98 -9.19
N PRO A 80 -4.64 25.10 -8.23
CA PRO A 80 -6.02 24.65 -8.06
C PRO A 80 -6.90 25.77 -7.48
N ALA A 81 -8.21 25.69 -7.74
CA ALA A 81 -9.19 26.61 -7.13
C ALA A 81 -9.29 26.42 -5.60
N VAL A 82 -9.15 25.18 -5.15
CA VAL A 82 -9.04 24.81 -3.73
C VAL A 82 -7.78 23.97 -3.56
N TRP A 83 -6.90 24.36 -2.65
CA TRP A 83 -5.62 23.66 -2.45
C TRP A 83 -5.86 22.17 -2.16
N TRP A 84 -5.19 21.29 -2.90
CA TRP A 84 -5.26 19.86 -2.69
C TRP A 84 -3.86 19.27 -2.57
N GLU A 85 -3.53 18.76 -1.40
CA GLU A 85 -2.25 18.11 -1.17
C GLU A 85 -2.47 16.86 -0.33
N PRO A 86 -2.24 15.66 -0.91
CA PRO A 86 -2.30 14.43 -0.14
C PRO A 86 -1.29 14.39 1.01
N ARG A 87 -1.69 13.72 2.09
CA ARG A 87 -0.79 13.47 3.24
C ARG A 87 0.02 12.20 2.99
N ALA A 88 1.33 12.29 3.18
CA ALA A 88 2.28 11.18 3.08
C ALA A 88 3.41 11.36 4.09
N GLU A 89 3.05 11.31 5.37
CA GLU A 89 3.96 11.52 6.48
C GLU A 89 5.00 10.40 6.56
N GLY A 90 6.26 10.76 6.78
CA GLY A 90 7.38 9.81 6.87
C GLY A 90 7.90 9.29 5.52
N ALA A 91 7.40 9.81 4.39
CA ALA A 91 7.99 9.55 3.08
C ALA A 91 9.32 10.31 2.90
N GLU A 92 10.33 9.63 2.35
CA GLU A 92 11.63 10.21 1.97
C GLU A 92 11.49 11.26 0.88
N HIS A 93 10.61 10.98 -0.08
CA HIS A 93 10.39 11.84 -1.21
C HIS A 93 8.90 12.03 -1.45
N ARG A 94 8.52 13.26 -1.78
CA ARG A 94 7.17 13.65 -2.15
C ARG A 94 7.23 14.54 -3.39
N LEU A 95 6.35 14.27 -4.34
CA LEU A 95 6.15 15.07 -5.54
C LEU A 95 4.67 15.40 -5.66
N LEU A 96 4.38 16.66 -5.99
CA LEU A 96 3.05 17.13 -6.39
C LEU A 96 3.24 17.96 -7.65
N GLY A 97 2.43 17.71 -8.67
CA GLY A 97 2.43 18.51 -9.89
C GLY A 97 1.17 18.28 -10.71
N ARG A 98 0.96 19.14 -11.69
CA ARG A 98 -0.18 19.07 -12.61
C ARG A 98 0.26 18.81 -14.03
N TYR A 99 -0.48 17.98 -14.72
CA TYR A 99 -0.35 17.74 -16.16
C TYR A 99 -1.59 18.23 -16.87
N ALA A 100 -1.40 18.81 -18.05
CA ALA A 100 -2.46 19.12 -18.99
C ALA A 100 -2.22 18.43 -20.33
N ASP A 101 -3.28 18.11 -21.06
CA ASP A 101 -3.21 17.66 -22.44
C ASP A 101 -3.70 18.74 -23.42
N LYS A 102 -3.64 18.42 -24.73
CA LYS A 102 -4.09 19.31 -25.80
C LYS A 102 -5.60 19.62 -25.76
N ASP A 103 -6.40 18.79 -25.09
CA ASP A 103 -7.84 18.96 -24.96
C ASP A 103 -8.17 19.81 -23.70
N GLY A 104 -7.14 20.27 -22.97
CA GLY A 104 -7.25 21.04 -21.74
C GLY A 104 -7.83 20.22 -20.58
N ARG A 105 -7.65 18.91 -20.59
CA ARG A 105 -7.89 18.06 -19.41
C ARG A 105 -6.71 18.22 -18.46
N GLU A 106 -6.97 18.26 -17.16
CA GLU A 106 -5.94 18.44 -16.14
C GLU A 106 -5.95 17.26 -15.15
N VAL A 107 -4.76 16.77 -14.82
CA VAL A 107 -4.54 15.73 -13.80
C VAL A 107 -3.49 16.20 -12.82
N ASP A 108 -3.86 16.19 -11.54
CA ASP A 108 -2.95 16.34 -10.42
C ASP A 108 -2.32 14.99 -10.11
N VAL A 109 -0.98 14.96 -10.06
CA VAL A 109 -0.18 13.77 -9.80
C VAL A 109 0.57 13.99 -8.50
N PHE A 110 0.26 13.15 -7.52
CA PHE A 110 0.99 13.07 -6.28
C PHE A 110 1.71 11.74 -6.16
N LEU A 111 2.97 11.76 -5.77
CA LEU A 111 3.78 10.57 -5.55
C LEU A 111 4.56 10.70 -4.25
N ALA A 112 4.60 9.63 -3.46
CA ALA A 112 5.40 9.56 -2.25
C ALA A 112 6.15 8.24 -2.18
N VAL A 113 7.44 8.27 -1.86
CA VAL A 113 8.31 7.09 -1.75
C VAL A 113 8.78 6.93 -0.31
N TYR A 114 8.62 5.72 0.21
CA TYR A 114 8.99 5.31 1.56
C TYR A 114 10.09 4.26 1.48
N SER A 115 11.22 4.50 2.13
CA SER A 115 12.33 3.54 2.21
C SER A 115 12.08 2.42 3.21
N SER A 116 11.16 2.61 4.15
CA SER A 116 10.73 1.58 5.10
C SER A 116 9.27 1.80 5.53
N GLN A 117 8.65 0.76 6.09
CA GLN A 117 7.28 0.79 6.62
C GLN A 117 7.31 0.47 8.11
N GLY A 118 6.80 1.39 8.92
CA GLY A 118 6.81 1.32 10.38
C GLY A 118 6.09 2.51 10.99
N GLU A 119 6.19 2.67 12.30
CA GLU A 119 5.58 3.78 13.02
C GLU A 119 6.01 5.13 12.43
N GLY A 120 5.03 6.01 12.18
CA GLY A 120 5.24 7.31 11.54
C GLY A 120 5.58 7.27 10.04
N ARG A 121 5.66 6.09 9.43
CA ARG A 121 6.08 5.88 8.02
C ARG A 121 5.14 4.92 7.30
N GLU A 122 3.85 5.08 7.56
CA GLU A 122 2.80 4.17 7.09
C GLU A 122 2.11 4.73 5.83
N ALA A 123 2.48 4.21 4.66
CA ALA A 123 1.95 4.71 3.38
C ALA A 123 0.42 4.65 3.26
N GLY A 124 -0.21 3.65 3.91
CA GLY A 124 -1.67 3.49 3.99
C GLY A 124 -2.21 3.62 5.40
N GLY A 125 -1.52 4.39 6.25
CA GLY A 125 -1.89 4.65 7.64
C GLY A 125 -3.16 5.49 7.78
N PHE A 126 -3.70 5.58 9.00
CA PHE A 126 -4.83 6.44 9.30
C PHE A 126 -4.47 7.92 9.01
N GLY A 127 -5.39 8.65 8.38
CA GLY A 127 -5.17 10.06 8.00
C GLY A 127 -4.20 10.28 6.82
N GLN A 128 -3.63 9.21 6.24
CA GLN A 128 -2.75 9.30 5.08
C GLN A 128 -3.54 9.16 3.77
N GLY A 129 -3.00 9.71 2.67
CA GLY A 129 -3.55 9.58 1.33
C GLY A 129 -4.28 10.82 0.83
N ALA A 130 -5.22 10.62 -0.10
CA ALA A 130 -5.80 11.66 -0.95
C ALA A 130 -6.64 12.72 -0.22
N LEU A 131 -7.08 12.42 1.01
CA LEU A 131 -7.83 13.33 1.86
C LEU A 131 -6.99 13.67 3.09
N ALA A 132 -6.49 14.89 3.15
CA ALA A 132 -5.81 15.41 4.33
C ALA A 132 -6.84 15.88 5.37
N ALA A 133 -6.63 15.51 6.64
CA ALA A 133 -7.58 15.78 7.74
C ALA A 133 -7.85 17.27 7.99
N GLU A 134 -6.88 18.14 7.73
CA GLU A 134 -6.97 19.59 7.95
C GLU A 134 -7.12 20.35 6.62
N SER A 135 -7.87 19.78 5.67
CA SER A 135 -8.11 20.42 4.37
C SER A 135 -9.57 20.82 4.19
N ASP A 136 -9.83 21.70 3.22
CA ASP A 136 -11.17 22.09 2.79
C ASP A 136 -11.95 20.96 2.09
N TRP A 137 -11.29 19.83 1.83
CA TRP A 137 -11.87 18.66 1.18
C TRP A 137 -12.56 17.75 2.19
N SER A 138 -13.65 17.15 1.76
CA SER A 138 -14.38 16.14 2.51
C SER A 138 -14.61 14.90 1.65
N TRP A 139 -14.51 13.71 2.24
CA TRP A 139 -14.90 12.48 1.56
C TRP A 139 -16.42 12.46 1.37
N GLN A 140 -16.87 12.11 0.17
CA GLN A 140 -18.30 12.00 -0.14
C GLN A 140 -18.75 10.57 -0.32
N SER A 141 -18.05 9.83 -1.18
CA SER A 141 -18.43 8.46 -1.55
C SER A 141 -17.27 7.74 -2.23
N PRO A 142 -17.33 6.41 -2.37
CA PRO A 142 -16.43 5.69 -3.26
C PRO A 142 -16.60 6.18 -4.70
N GLY A 143 -15.48 6.35 -5.41
CA GLY A 143 -15.48 6.60 -6.84
C GLY A 143 -15.65 5.33 -7.68
N PRO A 144 -15.71 5.46 -9.01
CA PRO A 144 -15.76 4.29 -9.91
C PRO A 144 -14.49 3.43 -9.78
N ALA A 145 -14.63 2.12 -9.99
CA ALA A 145 -13.51 1.21 -10.02
C ALA A 145 -12.64 1.45 -11.27
N ILE A 146 -11.42 1.97 -11.08
CA ILE A 146 -10.49 2.29 -12.17
C ILE A 146 -9.15 1.62 -11.90
N GLY A 147 -8.73 0.71 -12.77
CA GLY A 147 -7.36 0.19 -12.80
C GLY A 147 -6.86 -0.41 -11.48
N GLY A 148 -7.74 -0.95 -10.63
CA GLY A 148 -7.39 -1.54 -9.33
C GLY A 148 -6.99 -0.54 -8.24
N ALA A 149 -7.24 0.77 -8.44
CA ALA A 149 -7.02 1.81 -7.45
C ALA A 149 -8.07 1.78 -6.33
N LYS A 150 -7.74 2.37 -5.17
CA LYS A 150 -8.76 2.92 -4.27
C LYS A 150 -9.27 4.21 -4.89
N SER A 151 -10.57 4.31 -5.05
CA SER A 151 -11.23 5.41 -5.74
C SER A 151 -12.11 6.17 -4.75
N ASP A 152 -11.84 7.45 -4.54
CA ASP A 152 -12.55 8.30 -3.59
C ASP A 152 -13.04 9.57 -4.29
N ARG A 153 -14.33 9.90 -4.09
CA ARG A 153 -14.88 11.21 -4.46
C ARG A 153 -14.73 12.17 -3.28
N LEU A 154 -14.15 13.33 -3.56
CA LEU A 154 -13.92 14.41 -2.62
C LEU A 154 -14.74 15.63 -3.04
N LEU A 155 -15.18 16.41 -2.06
CA LEU A 155 -15.92 17.65 -2.28
C LEU A 155 -15.34 18.75 -1.41
N ALA A 156 -15.07 19.90 -2.02
CA ALA A 156 -14.71 21.14 -1.34
C ALA A 156 -15.76 22.23 -1.57
N HIS A 157 -16.02 23.02 -0.52
CA HIS A 157 -16.95 24.16 -0.51
C HIS A 157 -18.32 23.89 -1.19
N ALA A 158 -18.82 22.66 -1.07
CA ALA A 158 -20.08 22.18 -1.64
C ALA A 158 -20.26 22.33 -3.17
N ARG A 159 -19.18 22.60 -3.92
CA ARG A 159 -19.26 22.86 -5.37
C ARG A 159 -18.14 22.24 -6.19
N THR A 160 -16.96 22.07 -5.59
CA THR A 160 -15.79 21.54 -6.30
C THR A 160 -15.68 20.07 -6.00
N GLU A 161 -16.12 19.22 -6.93
CA GLU A 161 -15.93 17.78 -6.87
C GLU A 161 -14.58 17.38 -7.45
N ARG A 162 -13.98 16.34 -6.87
CA ARG A 162 -12.70 15.78 -7.29
C ARG A 162 -12.72 14.28 -7.15
N LEU A 163 -12.18 13.58 -8.14
CA LEU A 163 -11.93 12.15 -8.07
C LEU A 163 -10.45 11.91 -7.75
N ALA A 164 -10.16 11.03 -6.80
CA ALA A 164 -8.81 10.63 -6.45
C ALA A 164 -8.66 9.11 -6.55
N LEU A 165 -7.61 8.67 -7.26
CA LEU A 165 -7.27 7.27 -7.46
C LEU A 165 -5.93 6.99 -6.80
N THR A 166 -5.92 6.11 -5.80
CA THR A 166 -4.72 5.77 -5.00
C THR A 166 -4.24 4.36 -5.31
N TRP A 167 -2.95 4.23 -5.60
CA TRP A 167 -2.24 2.96 -5.73
C TRP A 167 -1.04 2.91 -4.79
N TYR A 168 -0.74 1.71 -4.34
CA TYR A 168 0.44 1.35 -3.59
C TYR A 168 1.27 0.36 -4.38
N ARG A 169 2.57 0.60 -4.43
CA ARG A 169 3.57 -0.24 -5.08
C ARG A 169 4.62 -0.65 -4.05
N THR A 170 4.80 -1.95 -3.85
CA THR A 170 5.90 -2.51 -3.02
C THR A 170 6.34 -3.86 -3.61
N GLY A 171 7.65 -4.11 -3.72
CA GLY A 171 8.17 -5.36 -4.28
C GLY A 171 7.74 -5.58 -5.73
N ASP A 172 6.83 -6.52 -6.02
CA ASP A 172 6.12 -6.70 -7.31
C ASP A 172 4.60 -6.47 -7.18
N LYS A 173 4.14 -6.04 -6.00
CA LYS A 173 2.73 -5.77 -5.73
C LYS A 173 2.37 -4.37 -6.19
N LEU A 174 1.31 -4.25 -6.98
CA LEU A 174 0.56 -3.02 -7.23
C LEU A 174 -0.89 -3.23 -6.74
N THR A 175 -1.40 -2.33 -5.90
CA THR A 175 -2.77 -2.46 -5.36
C THR A 175 -3.32 -1.15 -4.81
N GLY A 176 -4.64 -0.93 -4.89
CA GLY A 176 -5.32 0.11 -4.13
C GLY A 176 -5.75 -0.30 -2.71
N SER A 177 -5.51 -1.55 -2.28
CA SER A 177 -6.01 -2.04 -0.99
C SER A 177 -4.97 -1.89 0.13
N ASN A 178 -5.32 -1.12 1.18
CA ASN A 178 -4.49 -0.99 2.38
C ASN A 178 -4.22 -2.35 3.05
N VAL A 179 -5.20 -3.26 3.06
CA VAL A 179 -5.03 -4.61 3.63
C VAL A 179 -4.00 -5.40 2.83
N ARG A 180 -4.09 -5.38 1.50
CA ARG A 180 -3.11 -6.08 0.64
C ARG A 180 -1.71 -5.46 0.76
N LEU A 181 -1.62 -4.14 0.93
CA LEU A 181 -0.36 -3.46 1.23
C LEU A 181 0.22 -3.93 2.57
N LYS A 182 -0.58 -3.91 3.66
CA LYS A 182 -0.13 -4.34 4.99
C LYS A 182 0.36 -5.79 4.98
N LEU A 183 -0.36 -6.70 4.30
CA LEU A 183 0.06 -8.09 4.15
C LEU A 183 1.36 -8.23 3.34
N ALA A 184 1.55 -7.46 2.27
CA ALA A 184 2.79 -7.46 1.50
C ALA A 184 3.98 -6.98 2.36
N ASN A 185 3.80 -5.92 3.14
CA ASN A 185 4.83 -5.40 4.04
C ASN A 185 5.16 -6.39 5.17
N MET A 186 4.17 -7.11 5.71
CA MET A 186 4.40 -8.19 6.68
C MET A 186 5.21 -9.32 6.06
N ALA A 187 4.88 -9.73 4.83
CA ALA A 187 5.64 -10.75 4.11
C ALA A 187 7.09 -10.30 3.86
N ASP A 188 7.30 -9.04 3.51
CA ASP A 188 8.65 -8.50 3.31
C ASP A 188 9.47 -8.48 4.61
N ARG A 189 8.87 -8.11 5.75
CA ARG A 189 9.53 -8.20 7.07
C ARG A 189 9.82 -9.63 7.49
N LEU A 190 8.91 -10.56 7.19
CA LEU A 190 9.10 -11.99 7.45
C LEU A 190 10.16 -12.62 6.54
N LEU A 191 10.44 -12.03 5.39
CA LEU A 191 11.43 -12.52 4.42
C LEU A 191 12.69 -11.65 4.36
N LEU A 192 12.83 -10.68 5.26
CA LEU A 192 13.91 -9.69 5.35
C LEU A 192 14.19 -8.95 4.02
N ARG A 193 13.13 -8.60 3.29
CA ARG A 193 13.20 -7.88 2.00
C ARG A 193 13.12 -6.37 2.22
N ARG A 194 14.08 -5.64 1.64
CA ARG A 194 14.20 -4.18 1.75
C ARG A 194 13.48 -3.47 0.61
N ASN A 195 12.18 -3.70 0.47
CA ASN A 195 11.39 -3.10 -0.60
C ASN A 195 10.93 -1.68 -0.24
N ALA A 196 11.13 -0.75 -1.18
CA ALA A 196 10.51 0.57 -1.10
C ALA A 196 8.99 0.45 -1.27
N THR A 197 8.23 1.29 -0.57
CA THR A 197 6.81 1.47 -0.82
C THR A 197 6.57 2.81 -1.50
N THR A 198 5.93 2.80 -2.66
CA THR A 198 5.53 4.02 -3.37
C THR A 198 4.02 4.17 -3.36
N VAL A 199 3.55 5.36 -3.04
CA VAL A 199 2.14 5.77 -3.17
C VAL A 199 2.03 6.64 -4.41
N LEU A 200 1.08 6.33 -5.28
CA LEU A 200 0.68 7.19 -6.39
C LEU A 200 -0.78 7.57 -6.20
N ILE A 201 -1.06 8.87 -6.25
CA ILE A 201 -2.42 9.40 -6.26
C ILE A 201 -2.59 10.24 -7.51
N LEU A 202 -3.46 9.79 -8.41
CA LEU A 202 -3.90 10.58 -9.56
C LEU A 202 -5.23 11.21 -9.22
N SER A 203 -5.38 12.50 -9.47
CA SER A 203 -6.61 13.22 -9.15
C SER A 203 -7.00 14.22 -10.23
N ALA A 204 -8.31 14.37 -10.44
CA ALA A 204 -8.86 15.35 -11.35
C ALA A 204 -10.13 15.95 -10.74
N GLU A 205 -10.34 17.25 -10.97
CA GLU A 205 -11.58 17.94 -10.62
C GLU A 205 -12.66 17.64 -11.67
N GLU A 206 -13.91 17.59 -11.25
CA GLU A 206 -15.04 17.49 -12.15
C GLU A 206 -15.22 18.83 -12.87
N ARG A 207 -15.22 18.82 -14.20
CA ARG A 207 -15.35 20.02 -15.03
C ARG A 207 -16.35 19.79 -16.15
N GLU A 208 -17.06 20.85 -16.52
CA GLU A 208 -18.04 20.79 -17.61
C GLU A 208 -17.40 20.30 -18.91
N GLY A 209 -17.99 19.26 -19.51
CA GLY A 209 -17.48 18.60 -20.71
C GLY A 209 -16.20 17.78 -20.53
N LYS A 210 -15.67 17.65 -19.30
CA LYS A 210 -14.44 16.91 -18.99
C LYS A 210 -14.59 16.11 -17.69
N PRO A 211 -15.34 14.99 -17.70
CA PRO A 211 -15.54 14.18 -16.51
C PRO A 211 -14.21 13.72 -15.89
N ALA A 212 -14.12 13.78 -14.56
CA ALA A 212 -12.87 13.48 -13.86
C ALA A 212 -12.40 12.03 -14.13
N ALA A 213 -13.34 11.09 -14.21
CA ALA A 213 -13.04 9.68 -14.50
C ALA A 213 -12.43 9.47 -15.90
N ASP A 214 -12.93 10.17 -16.92
CA ASP A 214 -12.44 10.07 -18.29
C ASP A 214 -11.06 10.71 -18.43
N THR A 215 -10.87 11.85 -17.78
CA THR A 215 -9.59 12.55 -17.66
C THR A 215 -8.52 11.66 -17.04
N LEU A 216 -8.82 11.03 -15.89
CA LEU A 216 -7.91 10.11 -15.21
C LEU A 216 -7.62 8.84 -16.02
N ASN A 217 -8.62 8.29 -16.72
CA ASN A 217 -8.43 7.15 -17.60
C ASN A 217 -7.56 7.50 -18.81
N ALA A 218 -7.70 8.68 -19.39
CA ALA A 218 -6.86 9.15 -20.48
C ALA A 218 -5.40 9.30 -20.05
N PHE A 219 -5.16 9.92 -18.89
CA PHE A 219 -3.83 10.04 -18.33
C PHE A 219 -3.20 8.67 -18.03
N ARG A 220 -3.93 7.77 -17.35
CA ARG A 220 -3.45 6.42 -17.03
C ARG A 220 -3.12 5.58 -18.27
N ARG A 221 -3.85 5.75 -19.38
CA ARG A 221 -3.49 5.09 -20.64
C ARG A 221 -2.19 5.65 -21.21
N ALA A 222 -1.98 6.96 -21.10
CA ALA A 222 -0.76 7.63 -21.57
C ALA A 222 0.48 7.28 -20.75
N THR A 223 0.35 7.00 -19.44
CA THR A 223 1.50 6.58 -18.60
C THR A 223 2.08 5.22 -18.99
N GLY A 224 1.32 4.39 -19.72
CA GLY A 224 1.65 2.98 -19.93
C GLY A 224 1.45 2.14 -18.65
N PRO A 225 2.17 1.03 -18.49
CA PRO A 225 2.12 0.20 -17.28
C PRO A 225 2.50 1.00 -16.03
N LEU A 226 1.56 1.10 -15.10
CA LEU A 226 1.67 1.98 -13.93
C LEU A 226 2.75 1.51 -12.95
N ASP A 227 2.93 0.20 -12.83
CA ASP A 227 4.00 -0.44 -12.05
C ASP A 227 5.38 0.00 -12.53
N GLN A 228 5.66 -0.08 -13.82
CA GLN A 228 6.94 0.34 -14.40
C GLN A 228 7.11 1.86 -14.31
N TRP A 229 6.02 2.61 -14.48
CA TRP A 229 6.04 4.07 -14.33
C TRP A 229 6.43 4.47 -12.90
N MET A 230 5.85 3.83 -11.88
CA MET A 230 6.19 4.08 -10.47
C MET A 230 7.62 3.63 -10.15
N ASP A 231 8.06 2.47 -10.65
CA ASP A 231 9.41 1.93 -10.39
C ASP A 231 10.51 2.88 -10.94
N ARG A 232 10.29 3.46 -12.14
CA ARG A 232 11.20 4.45 -12.72
C ARG A 232 11.29 5.73 -11.90
N VAL A 233 10.17 6.25 -11.40
CA VAL A 233 10.15 7.47 -10.58
C VAL A 233 10.84 7.24 -9.24
N ALA A 234 10.61 6.08 -8.62
CA ALA A 234 11.22 5.72 -7.35
C ALA A 234 12.70 5.32 -7.47
N GLY A 235 13.25 5.21 -8.70
CA GLY A 235 14.64 4.82 -8.93
C GLY A 235 14.94 3.38 -8.53
N VAL A 236 13.94 2.50 -8.55
CA VAL A 236 14.05 1.10 -8.09
C VAL A 236 14.36 0.15 -9.25
N ARG A 237 14.01 0.52 -10.50
CA ARG A 237 14.29 -0.24 -11.74
C ARG A 237 14.49 0.67 -12.95
#